data_AF-A0A8T3Z289-F1
#
_entry.id   AF-A0A8T3Z289-F1
#
_cell.length_a   1.000
_cell.length_b   1.000
_cell.length_c   1.000
_cell.angle_alpha   90.00
_cell.angle_beta   90.00
_cell.angle_gamma   90.00
#
_symmetry.space_group_name_H-M   'P 1'
#
loop_
_entity.id
_entity.type
_entity.pdbx_description
1 polymer ?
#
loop_
_entity_poly.entity_id
_entity_poly.type
_entity_poly.pdbx_seq_one_letter_code
_entity_poly.pdbx_strand_id
1 'polypeptide(L)'
;MKRSVKFCPNCGSVNIKWLNPQMWSIWKCWDCGYQGAVIIEDGELAEEIREKFLENLKRKKPLPIQRNDSHGQIKCLSSVWVPKV
;
A
#
# COMPACT_ATOMS: atom_id res chain seq x y z
N MET A 1 -7.06 -26.97 -18.28
CA MET A 1 -6.87 -25.51 -18.23
C MET A 1 -5.88 -25.16 -17.13
N LYS A 2 -4.74 -24.55 -17.45
CA LYS A 2 -3.79 -24.02 -16.46
C LYS A 2 -4.28 -22.62 -16.07
N ARG A 3 -4.60 -22.38 -14.79
CA ARG A 3 -4.88 -21.02 -14.30
C ARG A 3 -3.56 -20.27 -14.19
N SER A 4 -3.43 -19.12 -14.86
CA SER A 4 -2.30 -18.22 -14.65
C SER A 4 -2.39 -17.61 -13.25
N VAL A 5 -1.25 -17.57 -12.55
CA VAL A 5 -1.13 -16.85 -11.27
C VAL A 5 -0.94 -15.37 -11.59
N LYS A 6 -1.58 -14.50 -10.80
CA LYS A 6 -1.53 -13.05 -11.00
C LYS A 6 -0.75 -12.40 -9.87
N PHE A 7 0.14 -11.50 -10.22
CA PHE A 7 1.05 -10.82 -9.30
C PHE A 7 0.87 -9.30 -9.38
N CYS A 8 1.10 -8.64 -8.25
CA CYS A 8 1.07 -7.19 -8.13
C CYS A 8 2.30 -6.56 -8.80
N PRO A 9 2.14 -5.59 -9.71
CA PRO A 9 3.27 -4.95 -10.38
C PRO A 9 4.14 -4.07 -9.46
N ASN A 10 3.64 -3.72 -8.28
CA ASN A 10 4.35 -2.82 -7.36
C ASN A 10 5.15 -3.58 -6.28
N CYS A 11 4.68 -4.74 -5.83
CA CYS A 11 5.29 -5.45 -4.71
C CYS A 11 5.46 -6.96 -4.91
N GLY A 12 5.15 -7.49 -6.10
CA GLY A 12 5.27 -8.91 -6.43
C GLY A 12 4.30 -9.85 -5.67
N SER A 13 3.37 -9.31 -4.86
CA SER A 13 2.43 -10.13 -4.11
C SER A 13 1.35 -10.76 -4.97
N VAL A 14 0.96 -12.00 -4.64
CA VAL A 14 -0.21 -12.70 -5.19
C VAL A 14 -1.53 -12.23 -4.58
N ASN A 15 -1.50 -11.40 -3.53
CA ASN A 15 -2.68 -10.94 -2.80
C ASN A 15 -3.39 -9.79 -3.56
N ILE A 16 -3.83 -10.10 -4.77
CA ILE A 16 -4.49 -9.19 -5.70
C ILE A 16 -5.92 -9.67 -5.96
N LYS A 17 -6.89 -8.78 -5.78
CA LYS A 17 -8.32 -9.10 -5.88
C LYS A 17 -9.02 -8.07 -6.77
N TRP A 18 -10.01 -8.53 -7.51
CA TRP A 18 -10.92 -7.64 -8.21
C TRP A 18 -11.89 -7.04 -7.19
N LEU A 19 -11.90 -5.70 -7.07
CA LEU A 19 -12.62 -5.04 -5.97
C LEU A 19 -14.11 -4.85 -6.26
N ASN A 20 -14.47 -4.48 -7.49
CA ASN A 20 -15.84 -4.08 -7.79
C ASN A 20 -16.27 -4.52 -9.19
N PRO A 21 -17.40 -5.25 -9.33
CA PRO A 21 -17.91 -5.68 -10.63
C PRO A 21 -18.22 -4.55 -11.61
N GLN A 22 -18.39 -3.30 -11.13
CA GLN A 22 -18.63 -2.13 -11.99
C GLN A 22 -17.34 -1.48 -12.48
N MET A 23 -16.21 -1.69 -11.79
CA MET A 23 -14.89 -1.15 -12.16
C MET A 23 -14.09 -2.20 -12.92
N TRP A 24 -14.62 -2.58 -14.07
CA TRP A 24 -14.15 -3.70 -14.87
C TRP A 24 -12.64 -3.54 -15.06
N SER A 25 -11.93 -4.66 -14.93
CA SER A 25 -10.48 -4.71 -15.14
C SER A 25 -9.61 -3.94 -14.12
N ILE A 26 -10.13 -3.43 -13.00
CA ILE A 26 -9.31 -2.79 -11.95
C ILE A 26 -8.98 -3.78 -10.82
N TRP A 27 -7.70 -4.09 -10.68
CA TRP A 27 -7.17 -4.94 -9.62
C TRP A 27 -6.73 -4.12 -8.41
N LYS A 28 -6.96 -4.65 -7.21
CA LYS A 28 -6.46 -4.08 -5.95
C LYS A 28 -5.54 -5.07 -5.24
N CYS A 29 -4.32 -4.65 -4.94
CA CYS A 29 -3.40 -5.38 -4.08
C CYS A 29 -3.63 -4.98 -2.61
N TRP A 30 -3.76 -5.98 -1.75
CA TRP A 30 -4.01 -5.78 -0.32
C TRP A 30 -2.74 -5.60 0.51
N ASP A 31 -1.58 -5.96 -0.04
CA ASP A 31 -0.31 -5.86 0.69
C ASP A 31 0.31 -4.47 0.57
N CYS A 32 0.27 -3.85 -0.62
CA CYS A 32 0.87 -2.54 -0.86
C CYS A 32 -0.14 -1.44 -1.23
N GLY A 33 -1.42 -1.79 -1.39
CA GLY A 33 -2.47 -0.82 -1.74
C GLY A 33 -2.54 -0.43 -3.22
N TYR A 34 -1.76 -1.05 -4.10
CA TYR A 34 -1.84 -0.81 -5.56
C TYR A 34 -3.28 -1.00 -6.07
N GLN A 35 -3.76 -0.06 -6.89
CA GLN A 35 -5.04 -0.14 -7.57
C GLN A 35 -4.85 0.25 -9.04
N GLY A 36 -5.12 -0.66 -9.97
CA GLY A 36 -4.96 -0.39 -11.40
C GLY A 36 -5.24 -1.58 -12.29
N ALA A 37 -5.16 -1.36 -13.61
CA ALA A 37 -5.47 -2.39 -14.61
C ALA A 37 -4.32 -3.36 -14.91
N VAL A 38 -3.09 -3.01 -14.51
CA VAL A 38 -1.90 -3.77 -14.85
C VAL A 38 -1.68 -4.89 -13.82
N ILE A 39 -1.45 -6.10 -14.32
CA ILE A 39 -1.10 -7.29 -13.55
C ILE A 39 0.04 -8.01 -14.24
N ILE A 40 0.85 -8.72 -13.46
CA ILE A 40 1.95 -9.54 -13.97
C ILE A 40 1.52 -11.00 -13.88
N GLU A 41 1.79 -11.79 -14.91
CA GLU A 41 1.56 -13.25 -14.91
C GLU A 41 2.87 -14.06 -14.95
N ASP A 42 3.99 -13.36 -15.13
CA ASP A 42 5.33 -13.92 -15.10
C ASP A 42 5.83 -14.03 -13.65
N GLY A 43 6.16 -15.26 -13.23
CA GLY A 43 6.61 -15.55 -11.87
C GLY A 43 8.03 -15.07 -11.59
N GLU A 44 8.93 -15.14 -12.57
CA GLU A 44 10.34 -14.73 -12.41
C GLU A 44 10.40 -13.21 -12.24
N LEU A 45 9.67 -12.48 -13.10
CA LEU A 45 9.57 -11.03 -12.99
C LEU A 45 8.92 -10.60 -11.66
N ALA A 46 7.91 -11.34 -11.19
CA ALA A 46 7.24 -11.04 -9.93
C ALA A 46 8.18 -11.23 -8.71
N GLU A 47 9.06 -12.22 -8.75
CA GLU A 47 10.06 -12.47 -7.71
C GLU A 47 11.06 -11.32 -7.63
N GLU A 48 11.63 -10.89 -8.76
CA GLU A 48 12.54 -9.73 -8.78
C GLU A 48 11.89 -8.45 -8.23
N ILE A 49 10.63 -8.20 -8.58
CA ILE A 49 9.88 -7.04 -8.07
C ILE A 49 9.69 -7.17 -6.55
N ARG A 50 9.41 -8.37 -6.05
CA ARG A 50 9.24 -8.63 -4.63
C ARG A 50 10.53 -8.34 -3.86
N GLU A 51 11.67 -8.81 -4.36
CA GLU A 51 12.98 -8.58 -3.74
C GLU A 51 13.30 -7.08 -3.67
N LYS A 52 13.21 -6.39 -4.81
CA LYS A 52 13.44 -4.92 -4.89
C LYS A 52 12.50 -4.16 -3.95
N PHE A 53 11.25 -4.58 -3.83
CA PHE A 53 10.30 -3.96 -2.90
C PHE A 53 10.74 -4.13 -1.44
N LEU A 54 11.12 -5.35 -1.03
CA LEU A 54 11.58 -5.64 0.33
C LEU A 54 12.90 -4.93 0.68
N GLU A 55 13.84 -4.84 -0.26
CA GLU A 55 15.07 -4.07 -0.10
C GLU A 55 14.79 -2.59 0.13
N ASN A 56 13.87 -2.02 -0.67
CA ASN A 56 13.46 -0.63 -0.49
C ASN A 56 12.78 -0.39 0.85
N LEU A 57 12.00 -1.34 1.38
CA LEU A 57 11.44 -1.25 2.73
C LEU A 57 12.53 -1.29 3.81
N LYS A 58 13.55 -2.15 3.67
CA LYS A 58 14.70 -2.20 4.60
C LYS A 58 15.49 -0.90 4.60
N ARG A 59 15.66 -0.27 3.43
CA ARG A 59 16.32 1.04 3.30
C ARG A 59 15.47 2.16 3.89
N LYS A 60 14.16 2.11 3.68
CA LYS A 60 13.19 3.09 4.18
C LYS A 60 12.80 2.89 5.64
N LYS A 61 13.48 2.03 6.41
CA LYS A 61 13.23 1.86 7.85
C LYS A 61 12.88 3.23 8.45
N PRO A 62 11.62 3.50 8.84
CA PRO A 62 11.37 4.68 9.62
C PRO A 62 12.23 4.52 10.87
N LEU A 63 12.91 5.60 11.26
CA LEU A 63 13.55 5.67 12.57
C LEU A 63 12.60 5.05 13.61
N PRO A 64 13.11 4.30 14.60
CA PRO A 64 12.25 3.70 15.62
C PRO A 64 11.31 4.79 16.12
N ILE A 65 10.00 4.56 15.95
CA ILE A 65 8.98 5.41 16.54
C ILE A 65 9.22 5.30 18.04
N GLN A 66 9.88 6.29 18.63
CA GLN A 66 9.94 6.43 20.07
C GLN A 66 8.51 6.76 20.50
N ARG A 67 7.74 5.73 20.85
CA ARG A 67 6.49 5.89 21.58
C ARG A 67 6.88 6.42 22.95
N ASN A 68 6.81 7.72 23.11
CA ASN A 68 6.78 8.33 24.43
C ASN A 68 5.35 8.20 24.93
N ASP A 69 5.01 7.02 25.46
CA ASP A 69 3.77 6.79 26.19
C ASP A 69 3.89 7.51 27.54
N SER A 70 3.47 8.77 27.60
CA SER A 70 3.24 9.48 28.87
C SER A 70 2.58 10.83 28.60
N HIS A 71 1.30 10.95 28.95
CA HIS A 71 0.44 12.12 28.83
C HIS A 71 -0.36 12.19 27.53
N GLY A 72 -1.49 11.48 27.55
CA GLY A 72 -2.63 11.82 26.70
C GLY A 72 -3.03 13.28 26.93
N GLN A 73 -2.75 14.12 25.93
CA GLN A 73 -3.51 15.33 25.70
C GLN A 73 -3.61 15.53 24.19
N ILE A 74 -4.79 15.19 23.65
CA ILE A 74 -5.18 15.61 22.30
C ILE A 74 -5.32 17.13 22.36
N LYS A 75 -4.32 17.87 21.88
CA LYS A 75 -4.53 19.28 21.56
C LYS A 75 -5.32 19.35 20.26
N CYS A 76 -6.65 19.41 20.39
CA CYS A 76 -7.49 19.95 19.34
C CYS A 76 -7.01 21.38 19.08
N LEU A 77 -6.32 21.62 17.96
CA LEU A 77 -6.06 22.97 17.46
C LEU A 77 -7.38 23.53 16.89
N SER A 78 -8.33 23.83 17.77
CA SER A 78 -9.50 24.64 17.46
C SER A 78 -9.27 26.05 17.99
N SER A 79 -8.50 26.84 17.26
CA SER A 79 -8.44 28.29 17.47
C SER A 79 -8.22 29.02 16.14
N VAL A 80 -9.11 28.79 15.17
CA VAL A 80 -9.34 29.83 14.15
C VAL A 80 -10.20 30.88 14.82
N TRP A 81 -9.54 31.94 15.31
CA TRP A 81 -10.20 33.15 15.77
C TRP A 81 -10.57 33.95 14.51
N VAL A 82 -11.83 33.85 14.06
CA VAL A 82 -12.35 34.76 13.02
C VAL A 82 -12.97 35.96 13.74
N PRO A 83 -12.37 37.16 13.68
CA PRO A 83 -13.06 38.37 14.13
C PRO A 83 -14.21 38.65 13.18
N LYS A 84 -15.42 38.75 13.74
CA LYS A 84 -16.61 39.16 13.02
C LYS A 84 -16.50 40.68 12.80
N VAL A 85 -16.25 41.10 11.57
CA VAL A 85 -16.44 42.49 11.11
C VAL A 85 -17.63 42.54 10.17
#